data_AF-A0A353WI82-F1
#
_entry.id   AF-A0A353WI82-F1
#
_cell.length_a   1.000
_cell.length_b   1.000
_cell.length_c   1.000
_cell.angle_alpha   90.00
_cell.angle_beta   90.00
_cell.angle_gamma   90.00
#
_symmetry.space_group_name_H-M   'P 1'
#
loop_
_entity.id
_entity.type
_entity.pdbx_description
1 polymer ?
#
loop_
_entity_poly.entity_id
_entity_poly.type
_entity_poly.pdbx_seq_one_letter_code
_entity_poly.pdbx_strand_id
1 'polypeptide(L)'
;MISPITLPIQAPQKSPTGEQAFINPQTNAVANREQAFQGFEAIKQERYNSIFAHEMLHKSAGGSQVGGIVIETDTNGVAVGGHVPIRMPGGVDKANPEKTYKEAEVAYRAASAPGGDMSSADKSIAARAHSLMSMSQSQTGNCCGQGNGSLQKGKKLNIMA
;
A
#
# COMPACT_ATOMS: atom_id res chain seq x y z
N MET A 1 12.63 3.69 -2.72
CA MET A 1 13.33 2.44 -3.10
C MET A 1 14.41 2.20 -2.07
N ILE A 2 14.21 1.22 -1.17
CA ILE A 2 15.22 0.88 -0.15
C ILE A 2 16.25 0.01 -0.86
N SER A 3 17.48 0.52 -0.97
CA SER A 3 18.59 -0.24 -1.55
C SER A 3 18.80 -1.54 -0.75
N PRO A 4 19.02 -2.69 -1.42
CA PRO A 4 19.42 -3.90 -0.73
C PRO A 4 20.79 -3.65 -0.08
N ILE A 5 20.82 -3.60 1.25
CA ILE A 5 22.07 -3.72 1.99
C ILE A 5 22.36 -5.21 1.99
N THR A 6 23.30 -5.63 1.13
CA THR A 6 23.98 -6.90 1.28
C THR A 6 24.71 -6.85 2.62
N LEU A 7 24.06 -7.34 3.67
CA LEU A 7 24.72 -7.57 4.95
C LEU A 7 25.85 -8.58 4.69
N PRO A 8 27.12 -8.24 4.93
CA PRO A 8 28.12 -9.27 4.99
C PRO A 8 27.78 -10.10 6.24
N ILE A 9 27.13 -11.24 6.06
CA ILE A 9 27.29 -12.36 6.98
C ILE A 9 28.72 -12.87 6.74
N GLN A 10 29.72 -12.06 7.11
CA GLN A 10 31.09 -12.53 7.12
C GLN A 10 31.21 -13.39 8.36
N ALA A 11 31.35 -14.69 8.11
CA ALA A 11 31.81 -15.65 9.10
C ALA A 11 32.99 -15.04 9.88
N PRO A 12 33.07 -15.27 11.20
CA PRO A 12 34.05 -14.62 12.07
C PRO A 12 35.44 -14.72 11.45
N GLN A 13 36.01 -13.57 11.09
CA GLN A 13 37.36 -13.52 10.55
C GLN A 13 38.31 -13.90 11.69
N LYS A 14 38.99 -15.03 11.54
CA LYS A 14 39.88 -15.59 12.55
C LYS A 14 41.07 -14.65 12.74
N SER A 15 41.10 -13.94 13.87
CA SER A 15 42.20 -13.05 14.26
C SER A 15 43.53 -13.81 14.31
N PRO A 16 44.68 -13.16 14.06
CA PRO A 16 46.01 -13.79 14.17
C PRO A 16 46.32 -14.33 15.57
N THR A 17 45.54 -13.93 16.58
CA THR A 17 45.67 -14.29 18.01
C THR A 17 44.75 -15.43 18.46
N GLY A 18 43.91 -16.00 17.59
CA GLY A 18 43.01 -17.11 17.95
C GLY A 18 41.73 -16.72 18.69
N GLU A 19 41.53 -15.44 19.00
CA GLU A 19 40.31 -14.90 19.60
C GLU A 19 39.31 -14.54 18.50
N GLN A 20 38.07 -15.02 18.54
CA GLN A 20 37.05 -14.72 17.52
C GLN A 20 36.66 -13.24 17.61
N ALA A 21 37.12 -12.42 16.66
CA ALA A 21 36.68 -11.04 16.53
C ALA A 21 35.26 -11.00 15.94
N PHE A 22 34.34 -10.32 16.64
CA PHE A 22 33.01 -10.04 16.12
C PHE A 22 33.01 -8.67 15.44
N ILE A 23 32.13 -8.45 14.46
CA ILE A 23 31.93 -7.15 13.83
C ILE A 23 30.59 -6.59 14.29
N ASN A 24 30.57 -5.35 14.75
CA ASN A 24 29.31 -4.65 15.00
C ASN A 24 28.71 -4.22 13.65
N PRO A 25 27.52 -4.73 13.28
CA PRO A 25 26.95 -4.46 11.96
C PRO A 25 26.46 -3.01 11.77
N GLN A 26 26.31 -2.22 12.83
CA GLN A 26 25.96 -0.79 12.72
C GLN A 26 27.17 0.08 12.39
N THR A 27 28.31 -0.21 13.01
CA THR A 27 29.51 0.63 12.91
C THR A 27 30.59 0.05 12.01
N ASN A 28 30.42 -1.21 11.58
CA ASN A 28 31.40 -2.00 10.85
C ASN A 28 32.78 -2.07 11.57
N ALA A 29 32.78 -1.93 12.89
CA ALA A 29 33.99 -1.97 13.71
C ALA A 29 34.17 -3.33 14.39
N VAL A 30 35.42 -3.68 14.69
CA VAL A 30 35.74 -4.83 15.55
C VAL A 30 35.12 -4.60 16.93
N ALA A 31 34.39 -5.59 17.40
CA ALA A 31 33.59 -5.51 18.60
C ALA A 31 33.68 -6.84 19.37
N ASN A 32 33.37 -6.79 20.67
CA ASN A 32 33.10 -8.02 21.41
C ASN A 32 31.72 -8.59 21.02
N ARG A 33 31.44 -9.82 21.47
CA ARG A 33 30.20 -10.53 21.16
C ARG A 33 28.94 -9.75 21.57
N GLU A 34 28.97 -9.12 22.74
CA GLU A 34 27.85 -8.37 23.29
C GLU A 34 27.54 -7.14 22.43
N GLN A 35 28.58 -6.37 22.07
CA GLN A 35 28.45 -5.21 21.21
C GLN A 35 27.98 -5.57 19.79
N ALA A 36 28.43 -6.70 19.24
CA ALA A 36 27.96 -7.19 17.95
C ALA A 36 26.47 -7.61 18.00
N PHE A 37 26.04 -8.26 19.10
CA PHE A 37 24.64 -8.61 19.31
C PHE A 37 23.75 -7.36 19.47
N GLN A 38 24.16 -6.41 20.31
CA GLN A 38 23.45 -5.13 20.48
C GLN A 38 23.34 -4.36 19.17
N GLY A 39 24.41 -4.30 18.38
CA GLY A 39 24.38 -3.69 17.05
C GLY A 39 23.39 -4.37 16.12
N PHE A 40 23.32 -5.71 16.18
CA PHE A 40 22.37 -6.47 15.37
C PHE A 40 20.91 -6.23 15.79
N GLU A 41 20.62 -6.22 17.08
CA GLU A 41 19.27 -5.93 17.61
C GLU A 41 18.82 -4.50 17.26
N ALA A 42 19.74 -3.53 17.29
CA ALA A 42 19.43 -2.17 16.91
C ALA A 42 19.06 -2.05 15.41
N ILE A 43 19.74 -2.79 14.52
CA ILE A 43 19.35 -2.87 13.10
C ILE A 43 17.96 -3.47 12.94
N LYS A 44 17.63 -4.54 13.67
CA LYS A 44 16.28 -5.14 13.63
C LYS A 44 15.22 -4.12 14.00
N GLN A 45 15.42 -3.40 15.10
CA GLN A 45 14.47 -2.40 15.58
C GLN A 45 14.32 -1.26 14.57
N GLU A 46 15.43 -0.74 14.03
CA GLU A 46 15.40 0.33 13.03
C GLU A 46 14.61 -0.08 11.78
N ARG A 47 14.92 -1.27 11.23
CA ARG A 47 14.23 -1.83 10.07
C ARG A 47 12.75 -2.05 10.34
N TYR A 48 12.43 -2.66 11.47
CA TYR A 48 11.04 -2.91 11.86
C TYR A 48 10.28 -1.58 11.99
N ASN A 49 10.82 -0.60 12.69
CA ASN A 49 10.18 0.70 12.88
C ASN A 49 9.95 1.43 11.55
N SER A 50 10.93 1.38 10.65
CA SER A 50 10.83 1.99 9.32
C SER A 50 9.71 1.36 8.49
N ILE A 51 9.68 0.04 8.39
CA ILE A 51 8.65 -0.69 7.61
C ILE A 51 7.29 -0.52 8.29
N PHE A 52 7.20 -0.69 9.61
CA PHE A 52 5.95 -0.53 10.34
C PHE A 52 5.36 0.87 10.19
N ALA A 53 6.19 1.92 10.23
CA ALA A 53 5.74 3.28 10.01
C ALA A 53 5.19 3.46 8.58
N HIS A 54 5.84 2.88 7.57
CA HIS A 54 5.35 2.87 6.19
C HIS A 54 3.98 2.18 6.09
N GLU A 55 3.85 0.97 6.62
CA GLU A 55 2.60 0.20 6.60
C GLU A 55 1.48 0.88 7.43
N MET A 56 1.83 1.57 8.51
CA MET A 56 0.88 2.34 9.31
C MET A 56 0.24 3.49 8.50
N LEU A 57 0.94 4.09 7.54
CA LEU A 57 0.36 5.10 6.65
C LEU A 57 -0.75 4.51 5.80
N HIS A 58 -0.54 3.32 5.22
CA HIS A 58 -1.58 2.59 4.49
C HIS A 58 -2.77 2.25 5.40
N LYS A 59 -2.49 1.72 6.59
CA LYS A 59 -3.52 1.31 7.56
C LYS A 59 -4.36 2.49 8.02
N SER A 60 -3.72 3.60 8.39
CA SER A 60 -4.40 4.79 8.87
C SER A 60 -5.28 5.43 7.79
N ALA A 61 -4.82 5.47 6.54
CA ALA A 61 -5.59 6.03 5.42
C ALA A 61 -6.76 5.14 4.98
N GLY A 62 -6.60 3.82 5.05
CA GLY A 62 -7.62 2.85 4.65
C GLY A 62 -8.61 2.42 5.74
N GLY A 63 -8.27 2.65 7.01
CA GLY A 63 -9.12 2.37 8.16
C GLY A 63 -9.61 0.91 8.24
N SER A 64 -10.92 0.72 8.27
CA SER A 64 -11.57 -0.60 8.35
C SER A 64 -11.65 -1.34 7.01
N GLN A 65 -11.41 -0.66 5.88
CA GLN A 65 -11.47 -1.25 4.54
C GLN A 65 -10.16 -1.93 4.12
N VAL A 66 -9.13 -1.85 4.97
CA VAL A 66 -7.84 -2.51 4.78
C VAL A 66 -7.57 -3.50 5.90
N GLY A 67 -6.76 -4.52 5.60
CA GLY A 67 -6.37 -5.58 6.52
C GLY A 67 -5.48 -5.11 7.67
N GLY A 68 -4.90 -6.07 8.39
CA GLY A 68 -3.84 -5.80 9.36
C GLY A 68 -2.51 -5.50 8.67
N ILE A 69 -1.58 -4.92 9.44
CA ILE A 69 -0.19 -4.76 9.01
C ILE A 69 0.48 -6.14 9.08
N VAL A 70 1.11 -6.55 7.99
CA VAL A 70 1.95 -7.75 7.93
C VAL A 70 3.39 -7.28 7.76
N ILE A 71 4.30 -7.80 8.59
CA ILE A 71 5.75 -7.55 8.50
C ILE A 71 6.43 -8.86 8.14
N GLU A 72 7.24 -8.82 7.08
CA GLU A 72 8.01 -9.94 6.58
C GLU A 72 9.45 -9.84 7.10
N THR A 73 9.97 -10.94 7.63
CA THR A 73 11.31 -11.01 8.22
C THR A 73 12.19 -12.02 7.49
N ASP A 74 13.49 -11.77 7.44
CA ASP A 74 14.46 -12.77 6.99
C ASP A 74 14.67 -13.90 8.02
N THR A 75 15.58 -14.84 7.72
CA THR A 75 15.94 -15.95 8.62
C THR A 75 16.56 -15.52 9.94
N ASN A 76 17.03 -14.28 10.03
CA ASN A 76 17.64 -13.72 11.22
C ASN A 76 16.65 -12.85 12.04
N GLY A 77 15.40 -12.74 11.57
CA GLY A 77 14.36 -11.92 12.20
C GLY A 77 14.47 -10.43 11.88
N VAL A 78 15.27 -10.03 10.88
CA VAL A 78 15.34 -8.64 10.41
C VAL A 78 14.16 -8.38 9.47
N ALA A 79 13.40 -7.31 9.72
CA ALA A 79 12.31 -6.92 8.83
C ALA A 79 12.87 -6.54 7.43
N VAL A 80 12.35 -7.19 6.39
CA VAL A 80 12.77 -6.99 5.00
C VAL A 80 11.67 -6.40 4.12
N GLY A 81 10.41 -6.52 4.55
CA GLY A 81 9.26 -5.97 3.85
C GLY A 81 8.03 -5.92 4.74
N GLY A 82 6.98 -5.33 4.21
CA GLY A 82 5.67 -5.29 4.82
C GLY A 82 4.60 -5.08 3.77
N HIS A 83 3.35 -5.36 4.14
CA HIS A 83 2.20 -4.98 3.34
C HIS A 83 0.95 -4.85 4.21
N VAL A 84 0.03 -3.99 3.75
CA VAL A 84 -1.35 -3.92 4.25
C VAL A 84 -2.29 -4.36 3.13
N PRO A 85 -3.08 -5.43 3.31
CA PRO A 85 -4.05 -5.85 2.30
C PRO A 85 -5.12 -4.78 2.06
N ILE A 86 -5.16 -4.20 0.86
CA ILE A 86 -6.18 -3.20 0.48
C ILE A 86 -7.33 -3.90 -0.25
N ARG A 87 -8.55 -3.77 0.27
CA ARG A 87 -9.73 -4.31 -0.41
C ARG A 87 -10.07 -3.43 -1.61
N MET A 88 -10.07 -4.04 -2.78
CA MET A 88 -10.44 -3.40 -4.04
C MET A 88 -11.78 -3.97 -4.53
N PRO A 89 -12.69 -3.13 -5.05
CA PRO A 89 -13.86 -3.66 -5.75
C PRO A 89 -13.42 -4.44 -7.00
N GLY A 90 -14.10 -5.56 -7.25
CA GLY A 90 -13.82 -6.43 -8.41
C GLY A 90 -14.18 -5.79 -9.76
N GLY A 91 -15.07 -4.80 -9.74
CA GLY A 91 -15.57 -4.05 -10.89
C GLY A 91 -16.61 -3.03 -10.44
N VAL A 92 -17.23 -2.33 -11.41
CA VAL A 92 -18.32 -1.39 -11.10
C VAL A 92 -19.63 -2.14 -10.85
N ASP A 93 -20.18 -1.94 -9.66
CA ASP A 93 -21.55 -2.32 -9.33
C ASP A 93 -22.51 -1.42 -10.11
N LYS A 94 -23.21 -1.98 -11.11
CA LYS A 94 -24.14 -1.24 -11.95
C LYS A 94 -25.41 -0.80 -11.19
N ALA A 95 -25.76 -1.51 -10.12
CA ALA A 95 -26.93 -1.19 -9.30
C ALA A 95 -26.61 -0.10 -8.27
N ASN A 96 -25.36 -0.04 -7.81
CA ASN A 96 -24.86 1.01 -6.93
C ASN A 96 -23.45 1.48 -7.32
N PRO A 97 -23.31 2.28 -8.39
CA PRO A 97 -22.01 2.77 -8.84
C PRO A 97 -21.33 3.65 -7.79
N GLU A 98 -22.11 4.39 -7.01
CA GLU A 98 -21.61 5.25 -5.93
C GLU A 98 -20.90 4.44 -4.83
N LYS A 99 -21.41 3.25 -4.48
CA LYS A 99 -20.73 2.34 -3.56
C LYS A 99 -19.36 1.94 -4.10
N THR A 100 -19.27 1.59 -5.38
CA THR A 100 -17.98 1.26 -6.02
C THR A 100 -17.03 2.45 -5.96
N TYR A 101 -17.52 3.66 -6.28
CA TYR A 101 -16.71 4.87 -6.21
C TYR A 101 -16.11 5.08 -4.83
N LYS A 102 -16.92 5.00 -3.77
CA LYS A 102 -16.47 5.19 -2.37
C LYS A 102 -15.46 4.13 -1.94
N GLU A 103 -15.70 2.86 -2.30
CA GLU A 103 -14.76 1.77 -2.00
C GLU A 103 -13.43 1.95 -2.75
N ALA A 104 -13.49 2.35 -4.02
CA ALA A 104 -12.30 2.64 -4.81
C ALA A 104 -11.56 3.88 -4.30
N GLU A 105 -12.25 4.93 -3.87
CA GLU A 105 -11.65 6.14 -3.30
C GLU A 105 -10.85 5.82 -2.04
N VAL A 106 -11.40 5.01 -1.12
CA VAL A 106 -10.66 4.61 0.08
C VAL A 106 -9.46 3.75 -0.27
N ALA A 107 -9.58 2.84 -1.23
CA ALA A 107 -8.44 2.06 -1.69
C ALA A 107 -7.35 2.91 -2.37
N TYR A 108 -7.75 3.92 -3.15
CA TYR A 108 -6.83 4.90 -3.75
C TYR A 108 -6.07 5.65 -2.66
N ARG A 109 -6.79 6.22 -1.68
CA ARG A 109 -6.19 6.96 -0.57
C ARG A 109 -5.26 6.11 0.27
N ALA A 110 -5.64 4.86 0.54
CA ALA A 110 -4.82 3.91 1.26
C ALA A 110 -3.53 3.62 0.49
N ALA A 111 -3.60 3.29 -0.80
CA ALA A 111 -2.44 2.97 -1.62
C ALA A 111 -1.52 4.19 -1.84
N SER A 112 -2.07 5.39 -1.97
CA SER A 112 -1.29 6.61 -2.17
C SER A 112 -0.77 7.25 -0.87
N ALA A 113 -1.08 6.66 0.30
CA ALA A 113 -0.79 7.27 1.60
C ALA A 113 0.71 7.56 1.83
N PRO A 114 1.66 6.69 1.43
CA PRO A 114 3.10 6.97 1.57
C PRO A 114 3.62 8.03 0.59
N GLY A 115 2.79 8.57 -0.30
CA GLY A 115 3.16 9.65 -1.22
C GLY A 115 4.34 9.29 -2.12
N GLY A 116 5.50 9.91 -1.87
CA GLY A 116 6.71 9.70 -2.66
C GLY A 116 7.31 8.28 -2.57
N ASP A 117 6.99 7.55 -1.50
CA ASP A 117 7.58 6.24 -1.20
C ASP A 117 6.74 5.04 -1.68
N MET A 118 5.70 5.28 -2.50
CA MET A 118 4.84 4.22 -3.05
C MET A 118 5.63 3.11 -3.75
N SER A 119 5.36 1.85 -3.37
CA SER A 119 5.85 0.68 -4.05
C SER A 119 5.22 0.53 -5.45
N SER A 120 5.73 -0.41 -6.25
CA SER A 120 5.11 -0.77 -7.54
C SER A 120 3.70 -1.35 -7.35
N ALA A 121 3.47 -2.11 -6.26
CA ALA A 121 2.17 -2.65 -5.91
C ALA A 121 1.18 -1.53 -5.57
N ASP A 122 1.60 -0.54 -4.76
CA ASP A 122 0.78 0.61 -4.39
C ASP A 122 0.36 1.42 -5.61
N LYS A 123 1.30 1.67 -6.52
CA LYS A 123 1.02 2.36 -7.79
C LYS A 123 0.00 1.60 -8.63
N SER A 124 0.12 0.27 -8.70
CA SER A 124 -0.84 -0.57 -9.41
C SER A 124 -2.25 -0.52 -8.78
N ILE A 125 -2.34 -0.56 -7.46
CA ILE A 125 -3.61 -0.48 -6.72
C ILE A 125 -4.23 0.90 -6.92
N ALA A 126 -3.46 1.97 -6.75
CA ALA A 126 -3.89 3.35 -6.97
C ALA A 126 -4.39 3.57 -8.40
N ALA A 127 -3.67 3.09 -9.42
CA ALA A 127 -4.09 3.21 -10.81
C ALA A 127 -5.40 2.47 -11.08
N ARG A 128 -5.56 1.25 -10.53
CA ARG A 128 -6.80 0.47 -10.67
C ARG A 128 -7.97 1.15 -9.96
N ALA A 129 -7.76 1.65 -8.75
CA ALA A 129 -8.75 2.40 -7.99
C ALA A 129 -9.19 3.66 -8.75
N HIS A 130 -8.23 4.40 -9.32
CA HIS A 130 -8.52 5.55 -10.15
C HIS A 130 -9.38 5.20 -11.38
N SER A 131 -9.06 4.11 -12.07
CA SER A 131 -9.88 3.62 -13.18
C SER A 131 -11.32 3.29 -12.75
N LEU A 132 -11.50 2.60 -11.62
CA LEU A 132 -12.83 2.27 -11.10
C LEU A 132 -13.61 3.52 -10.66
N MET A 133 -12.94 4.52 -10.08
CA MET A 133 -13.55 5.82 -9.77
C MET A 133 -14.10 6.47 -11.04
N SER A 134 -13.30 6.57 -12.10
CA SER A 134 -13.74 7.15 -13.38
C SER A 134 -14.88 6.37 -14.02
N MET A 135 -14.81 5.03 -14.03
CA MET A 135 -15.88 4.18 -14.58
C MET A 135 -17.18 4.25 -13.76
N SER A 136 -17.08 4.41 -12.44
CA SER A 136 -18.25 4.53 -11.57
C SER A 136 -18.94 5.87 -11.77
N GLN A 137 -18.16 6.97 -11.86
CA GLN A 137 -18.69 8.30 -12.13
C GLN A 137 -19.44 8.37 -13.47
N SER A 138 -18.90 7.75 -14.54
CA SER A 138 -19.59 7.73 -15.83
C SER A 138 -20.91 6.96 -15.78
N GLN A 139 -21.02 5.92 -14.95
CA GLN A 139 -22.27 5.18 -14.76
C GLN A 139 -23.28 5.94 -13.88
N THR A 140 -22.81 6.66 -12.85
CA THR A 140 -23.67 7.55 -12.05
C THR A 140 -24.24 8.70 -12.89
N GLY A 141 -23.46 9.26 -13.82
CA GLY A 141 -23.95 10.28 -14.76
C GLY A 141 -24.96 9.75 -15.77
N ASN A 142 -24.88 8.46 -16.13
CA ASN A 142 -25.78 7.83 -17.09
C ASN A 142 -27.07 7.30 -16.46
N CYS A 143 -27.10 6.96 -15.16
CA CYS A 143 -28.32 6.45 -14.51
C CYS A 143 -29.39 7.52 -14.25
N CYS A 144 -29.04 8.81 -14.36
CA CYS A 144 -29.96 9.95 -14.29
C CYS A 144 -30.27 10.59 -15.65
N GLY A 145 -29.76 10.01 -16.75
CA GLY A 145 -29.89 10.51 -18.12
C GLY A 145 -30.91 9.76 -19.00
N GLN A 146 -31.81 8.96 -18.41
CA GLN A 146 -32.85 8.24 -19.17
C GLN A 146 -34.14 8.11 -18.35
N GLY A 147 -34.80 9.23 -18.11
CA GLY A 147 -36.04 9.30 -17.35
C GLY A 147 -36.86 10.56 -17.67
N ASN A 148 -37.01 10.90 -18.96
CA ASN A 148 -38.04 11.84 -19.42
C ASN A 148 -38.50 11.47 -20.84
N GLY A 149 -39.03 10.26 -20.97
CA GLY A 149 -40.08 10.00 -21.97
C GLY A 149 -41.40 10.60 -21.46
N SER A 150 -41.47 11.93 -21.36
CA SER A 150 -42.76 12.59 -21.14
C SER A 150 -43.47 12.70 -22.48
N LEU A 151 -44.62 12.02 -22.54
CA LEU A 151 -45.72 12.21 -23.48
C LEU A 151 -45.61 13.48 -24.35
N GLN A 152 -45.17 13.32 -25.61
CA GLN A 152 -45.71 14.19 -26.67
C GLN A 152 -47.11 13.69 -27.00
N LYS A 153 -48.06 13.99 -26.10
CA LYS A 153 -49.49 13.93 -26.38
C LYS A 153 -49.73 14.96 -27.49
N GLY A 154 -49.99 14.45 -28.70
CA GLY A 154 -50.21 15.26 -29.90
C GLY A 154 -51.11 16.45 -29.63
N LYS A 155 -50.55 17.66 -29.74
CA LYS A 155 -51.34 18.86 -30.02
C LYS A 155 -51.91 18.67 -31.43
N LYS A 156 -53.14 18.16 -31.52
CA LYS A 156 -53.96 18.32 -32.71
C LYS A 156 -54.10 19.83 -32.95
N LEU A 157 -53.45 20.28 -34.01
CA LEU A 157 -53.61 21.59 -34.60
C LEU A 157 -55.08 21.71 -35.03
N ASN A 158 -55.88 22.50 -34.31
CA ASN A 158 -57.22 22.83 -34.74
C ASN A 158 -57.13 24.13 -35.53
N ILE A 159 -56.96 23.98 -36.85
CA ILE A 159 -57.21 25.03 -37.82
C ILE A 159 -58.72 25.00 -38.04
N MET A 160 -59.45 26.03 -37.63
CA MET A 160 -60.78 26.29 -38.14
C MET A 160 -60.79 27.66 -38.81
N ALA A 161 -61.36 27.63 -40.02
CA ALA A 161 -61.57 28.71 -40.97
C ALA A 161 -62.36 29.89 -40.39
#